data_AF-A0A402BM74-F1
#
_entry.id   AF-A0A402BM74-F1
#
_cell.length_a   1.000
_cell.length_b   1.000
_cell.length_c   1.000
_cell.angle_alpha   90.00
_cell.angle_beta   90.00
_cell.angle_gamma   90.00
#
_symmetry.space_group_name_H-M   'P 1'
#
loop_
_entity.id
_entity.type
_entity.pdbx_description
1 polymer ?
#
loop_
_entity_poly.entity_id
_entity_poly.type
_entity_poly.pdbx_seq_one_letter_code
_entity_poly.pdbx_strand_id
1 'polypeptide(L)'
;MNIQVQQGVSIMDNLQNVFNYVFVQTSMYHFIVPKADKYVAVNIYKKICRCMECEATFEVDFNYNGAVHIEKSRLQAQQGLYDRLGLTFPKIEDGEPFIYNQVGYCDSCFSERLQNQMDSKQAAYNLCRQINQLDKQFVLNAVAVMDQVVLKWLESIKSLEQLTEYDLTSYLSIREILSTVIASDEAVANYIGSYKMQFAELTQRLTGYLDEFNDNKFTAIVGKPLNIYESLADDIYNEYTVLFPVESTLDLEFYSESQIQKDRIIMFLEQIRIDHGGRLIQEVGFADKWIEWLVNHVAKLES
;
A
#
# COMPACT_ATOMS: atom_id res chain seq x y z
N MET A 1 10.84 -34.86 8.80
CA MET A 1 10.17 -33.84 9.63
C MET A 1 10.08 -32.61 8.76
N ASN A 2 8.92 -32.40 8.12
CA ASN A 2 8.71 -31.27 7.23
C ASN A 2 8.71 -30.00 8.07
N ILE A 3 9.78 -29.21 7.97
CA ILE A 3 9.77 -27.83 8.42
C ILE A 3 8.88 -27.11 7.40
N GLN A 4 7.58 -27.07 7.68
CA GLN A 4 6.75 -26.00 7.13
C GLN A 4 7.36 -24.71 7.68
N VAL A 5 8.17 -24.05 6.87
CA VAL A 5 8.51 -22.65 7.05
C VAL A 5 7.15 -21.96 7.11
N GLN A 6 6.71 -21.56 8.31
CA GLN A 6 5.68 -20.54 8.45
C GLN A 6 6.19 -19.37 7.61
N GLN A 7 5.59 -19.16 6.43
CA GLN A 7 5.82 -17.95 5.67
C GLN A 7 5.38 -16.82 6.59
N GLY A 8 6.36 -16.15 7.22
CA GLY A 8 6.10 -14.88 7.89
C GLY A 8 5.44 -13.96 6.88
N VAL A 9 4.45 -13.19 7.31
CA VAL A 9 3.85 -12.14 6.48
C VAL A 9 4.99 -11.27 5.95
N SER A 10 5.01 -11.02 4.64
CA SER A 10 6.01 -10.15 4.02
C SER A 10 6.04 -8.79 4.73
N ILE A 11 7.23 -8.22 4.89
CA ILE A 11 7.38 -6.91 5.53
C ILE A 11 6.60 -5.87 4.73
N MET A 12 6.66 -5.91 3.41
CA MET A 12 5.92 -4.99 2.54
C MET A 12 4.42 -5.18 2.62
N ASP A 13 3.93 -6.42 2.67
CA ASP A 13 2.51 -6.71 2.86
C ASP A 13 2.02 -6.12 4.19
N ASN A 14 2.79 -6.31 5.27
CA ASN A 14 2.48 -5.75 6.57
C ASN A 14 2.49 -4.21 6.56
N LEU A 15 3.51 -3.58 5.96
CA LEU A 15 3.60 -2.12 5.82
C LEU A 15 2.41 -1.58 5.04
N GLN A 16 2.02 -2.23 3.94
CA GLN A 16 0.88 -1.83 3.11
C GLN A 16 -0.45 -2.02 3.85
N ASN A 17 -0.61 -3.09 4.60
CA ASN A 17 -1.79 -3.33 5.44
C ASN A 17 -1.93 -2.27 6.53
N VAL A 18 -0.84 -1.95 7.21
CA VAL A 18 -0.83 -0.90 8.23
C VAL A 18 -1.12 0.46 7.60
N PHE A 19 -0.48 0.81 6.48
CA PHE A 19 -0.76 2.05 5.75
C PHE A 19 -2.25 2.16 5.36
N ASN A 20 -2.84 1.08 4.85
CA ASN A 20 -4.26 1.02 4.55
C ASN A 20 -5.11 1.20 5.80
N TYR A 21 -4.76 0.59 6.93
CA TYR A 21 -5.48 0.79 8.19
C TYR A 21 -5.40 2.24 8.72
N VAL A 22 -4.31 2.96 8.44
CA VAL A 22 -4.17 4.37 8.81
C VAL A 22 -5.06 5.27 7.94
N PHE A 23 -5.06 5.06 6.62
CA PHE A 23 -5.56 6.06 5.66
C PHE A 23 -6.79 5.63 4.85
N VAL A 24 -7.00 4.33 4.70
CA VAL A 24 -7.97 3.75 3.77
C VAL A 24 -9.12 3.07 4.50
N GLN A 25 -8.81 2.17 5.44
CA GLN A 25 -9.74 1.31 6.18
C GLN A 25 -9.75 1.70 7.65
N THR A 26 -10.83 2.31 8.12
CA THR A 26 -10.89 2.81 9.50
C THR A 26 -11.47 1.81 10.50
N SER A 27 -12.20 0.81 10.01
CA SER A 27 -13.14 -0.02 10.78
C SER A 27 -12.68 -1.49 10.87
N MET A 28 -12.82 -2.11 12.05
CA MET A 28 -12.51 -3.53 12.24
C MET A 28 -13.64 -4.43 11.69
N TYR A 29 -13.28 -5.62 11.19
CA TYR A 29 -14.29 -6.61 10.76
C TYR A 29 -15.12 -7.11 11.95
N HIS A 30 -16.45 -7.07 11.84
CA HIS A 30 -17.35 -7.59 12.86
C HIS A 30 -18.43 -8.48 12.26
N PHE A 31 -18.59 -9.69 12.79
CA PHE A 31 -19.69 -10.59 12.42
C PHE A 31 -20.97 -10.23 13.18
N ILE A 32 -21.60 -9.12 12.81
CA ILE A 32 -22.84 -8.61 13.41
C ILE A 32 -23.82 -8.17 12.34
N VAL A 33 -25.11 -8.43 12.57
CA VAL A 33 -26.18 -7.94 11.70
C VAL A 33 -26.41 -6.46 11.97
N PRO A 34 -26.38 -5.57 10.96
CA PRO A 34 -26.69 -4.16 11.12
C PRO A 34 -28.10 -3.96 11.70
N LYS A 35 -28.21 -3.08 12.71
CA LYS A 35 -29.49 -2.78 13.36
C LYS A 35 -30.21 -1.62 12.66
N ALA A 36 -31.52 -1.74 12.48
CA ALA A 36 -32.35 -0.76 11.74
C ALA A 36 -32.45 0.63 12.41
N ASP A 37 -32.13 0.73 13.70
CA ASP A 37 -32.03 2.01 14.41
C ASP A 37 -30.84 2.85 13.92
N LYS A 38 -29.75 2.21 13.50
CA LYS A 38 -28.51 2.87 13.05
C LYS A 38 -28.29 2.82 11.53
N TYR A 39 -28.77 1.77 10.86
CA TYR A 39 -28.50 1.53 9.44
C TYR A 39 -29.78 1.52 8.59
N VAL A 40 -29.62 1.78 7.29
CA VAL A 40 -30.69 1.71 6.29
C VAL A 40 -30.18 0.86 5.12
N ALA A 41 -31.00 -0.07 4.63
CA ALA A 41 -30.69 -0.84 3.43
C ALA A 41 -30.90 0.01 2.18
N VAL A 42 -29.91 0.03 1.29
CA VAL A 42 -29.89 0.86 0.07
C VAL A 42 -29.27 0.04 -1.07
N ASN A 43 -29.86 0.10 -2.26
CA ASN A 43 -29.30 -0.52 -3.45
C ASN A 43 -28.26 0.41 -4.11
N ILE A 44 -27.02 0.35 -3.62
CA ILE A 44 -25.92 1.15 -4.18
C ILE A 44 -25.19 0.34 -5.26
N TYR A 45 -25.32 0.76 -6.51
CA TYR A 45 -24.72 0.06 -7.66
C TYR A 45 -23.56 0.82 -8.30
N LYS A 46 -23.45 2.13 -8.02
CA LYS A 46 -22.46 3.02 -8.63
C LYS A 46 -21.99 4.08 -7.64
N LYS A 47 -20.71 4.45 -7.73
CA LYS A 47 -20.13 5.66 -7.15
C LYS A 47 -19.65 6.62 -8.24
N ILE A 48 -19.94 7.91 -8.09
CA ILE A 48 -19.41 8.98 -8.94
C ILE A 48 -18.53 9.90 -8.10
N CYS A 49 -17.24 9.90 -8.41
CA CYS A 49 -16.23 10.77 -7.82
C CYS A 49 -16.04 12.00 -8.71
N ARG A 50 -16.16 13.22 -8.16
CA ARG A 50 -16.04 14.49 -8.89
C ARG A 50 -14.87 15.30 -8.39
N CYS A 51 -13.91 15.59 -9.28
CA CYS A 51 -12.80 16.47 -8.97
C CYS A 51 -13.32 17.90 -8.76
N MET A 52 -12.97 18.52 -7.63
CA MET A 52 -13.35 19.88 -7.27
C MET A 52 -12.57 20.94 -8.07
N GLU A 53 -11.55 20.52 -8.83
CA GLU A 53 -10.67 21.44 -9.55
C GLU A 53 -10.93 21.43 -11.06
N CYS A 54 -10.79 20.26 -11.69
CA CYS A 54 -10.94 20.13 -13.13
C CYS A 54 -12.32 19.61 -13.57
N GLU A 55 -13.24 19.44 -12.61
CA GLU A 55 -14.60 18.93 -12.81
C GLU A 55 -14.69 17.52 -13.43
N ALA A 56 -13.55 16.84 -13.63
CA ALA A 56 -13.49 15.49 -14.15
C ALA A 56 -14.25 14.52 -13.22
N THR A 57 -15.01 13.61 -13.84
CA THR A 57 -15.82 12.61 -13.16
C THR A 57 -15.24 11.22 -13.38
N PHE A 58 -15.15 10.44 -12.30
CA PHE A 58 -14.71 9.06 -12.32
C PHE A 58 -15.86 8.19 -11.80
N GLU A 59 -16.25 7.20 -12.59
CA GLU A 59 -17.31 6.28 -12.23
C GLU A 59 -16.70 4.96 -11.72
N VAL A 60 -17.27 4.46 -10.63
CA VAL A 60 -16.94 3.15 -10.07
C VAL A 60 -18.24 2.36 -10.01
N ASP A 61 -18.32 1.31 -10.82
CA ASP A 61 -19.41 0.34 -10.75
C ASP A 61 -19.11 -0.69 -9.66
N PHE A 62 -20.13 -1.08 -8.90
CA PHE A 62 -20.00 -2.08 -7.85
C PHE A 62 -20.64 -3.41 -8.26
N ASN A 63 -20.07 -4.52 -7.77
CA ASN A 63 -20.69 -5.83 -7.89
C ASN A 63 -22.03 -5.85 -7.15
N TYR A 64 -23.10 -6.23 -7.85
CA TYR A 64 -24.42 -6.30 -7.24
C TYR A 64 -24.59 -7.59 -6.43
N ASN A 65 -24.60 -7.45 -5.10
CA ASN A 65 -24.81 -8.54 -4.15
C ASN A 65 -26.11 -8.35 -3.33
N GLY A 66 -27.03 -7.51 -3.80
CA GLY A 66 -28.22 -7.09 -3.06
C GLY A 66 -28.04 -5.75 -2.34
N ALA A 67 -29.04 -5.37 -1.53
CA ALA A 67 -29.00 -4.12 -0.78
C ALA A 67 -27.91 -4.14 0.29
N VAL A 68 -27.20 -3.02 0.42
CA VAL A 68 -26.17 -2.78 1.43
C VAL A 68 -26.67 -1.85 2.50
N HIS A 69 -26.17 -2.01 3.72
CA HIS A 69 -26.54 -1.22 4.88
C HIS A 69 -25.60 -0.01 5.00
N ILE A 70 -26.15 1.18 4.77
CA ILE A 70 -25.45 2.44 5.00
C ILE A 70 -25.83 3.01 6.37
N GLU A 71 -24.85 3.55 7.09
CA GLU A 71 -25.08 4.27 8.34
C GLU A 71 -25.91 5.54 8.08
N LYS A 72 -26.91 5.82 8.93
CA LYS A 72 -27.79 6.99 8.75
C LYS A 72 -27.04 8.32 8.66
N SER A 73 -25.94 8.47 9.39
CA SER A 73 -25.06 9.65 9.33
C SER A 73 -24.42 9.84 7.94
N ARG A 74 -23.95 8.75 7.33
CA ARG A 74 -23.38 8.75 5.97
C ARG A 74 -24.44 9.00 4.91
N LEU A 75 -25.65 8.48 5.10
CA LEU A 75 -26.78 8.78 4.22
C LEU A 75 -27.16 10.27 4.28
N GLN A 76 -27.17 10.86 5.48
CA GLN A 76 -27.37 12.30 5.66
C GLN A 76 -26.25 13.13 5.00
N ALA A 77 -25.00 12.69 5.10
CA ALA A 77 -23.87 13.32 4.40
C ALA A 77 -24.04 13.25 2.87
N GLN A 78 -24.53 12.13 2.35
CA GLN A 78 -24.89 12.00 0.93
C GLN A 78 -26.00 12.98 0.55
N GLN A 79 -27.06 13.11 1.37
CA GLN A 79 -28.12 14.09 1.11
C GLN A 79 -27.56 15.52 0.97
N GLY A 80 -26.72 15.95 1.92
CA GLY A 80 -26.07 17.26 1.84
C GLY A 80 -25.14 17.41 0.63
N LEU A 81 -24.55 16.32 0.14
CA LEU A 81 -23.74 16.32 -1.07
C LEU A 81 -24.59 16.43 -2.34
N TYR A 82 -25.72 15.74 -2.41
CA TYR A 82 -26.70 15.88 -3.49
C TYR A 82 -27.19 17.31 -3.60
N ASP A 83 -27.57 17.93 -2.47
CA ASP A 83 -28.01 19.33 -2.42
C ASP A 83 -26.91 20.28 -2.92
N ARG A 84 -25.66 20.08 -2.48
CA ARG A 84 -24.50 20.88 -2.92
C ARG A 84 -24.21 20.74 -4.42
N LEU A 85 -24.44 19.56 -4.98
CA LEU A 85 -24.25 19.27 -6.40
C LEU A 85 -25.47 19.67 -7.25
N GLY A 86 -26.56 20.16 -6.64
CA GLY A 86 -27.80 20.48 -7.34
C GLY A 86 -28.51 19.24 -7.92
N LEU A 87 -28.29 18.07 -7.33
CA LEU A 87 -28.87 16.79 -7.75
C LEU A 87 -30.11 16.46 -6.92
N THR A 88 -31.11 15.81 -7.54
CA THR A 88 -32.27 15.29 -6.81
C THR A 88 -31.86 14.09 -5.96
N PHE A 89 -32.01 14.20 -4.63
CA PHE A 89 -31.77 13.08 -3.74
C PHE A 89 -32.81 11.96 -4.02
N PRO A 90 -32.37 10.73 -4.33
CA PRO A 90 -33.27 9.64 -4.65
C PRO A 90 -34.08 9.21 -3.42
N LYS A 91 -35.26 8.64 -3.66
CA LYS A 91 -36.02 8.01 -2.59
C LYS A 91 -35.29 6.78 -2.10
N ILE A 92 -35.32 6.55 -0.79
CA ILE A 92 -34.72 5.39 -0.15
C ILE A 92 -35.83 4.37 0.08
N GLU A 93 -36.10 3.58 -0.95
CA GLU A 93 -37.08 2.49 -0.97
C GLU A 93 -36.39 1.18 -1.37
N ASP A 94 -36.97 0.03 -1.00
CA ASP A 94 -36.34 -1.27 -1.27
C ASP A 94 -36.19 -1.53 -2.78
N GLY A 95 -34.99 -1.89 -3.20
CA GLY A 95 -34.65 -2.14 -4.61
C GLY A 95 -34.37 -0.89 -5.47
N GLU A 96 -34.76 0.31 -5.03
CA GLU A 96 -34.55 1.54 -5.82
C GLU A 96 -33.05 1.90 -5.93
N PRO A 97 -32.55 2.16 -7.14
CA PRO A 97 -31.12 2.37 -7.37
C PRO A 97 -30.63 3.68 -6.75
N PHE A 98 -29.50 3.61 -6.05
CA PHE A 98 -28.84 4.74 -5.42
C PHE A 98 -27.42 4.93 -5.98
N ILE A 99 -27.09 6.16 -6.35
CA ILE A 99 -25.74 6.54 -6.78
C ILE A 99 -25.01 7.19 -5.61
N TYR A 100 -23.91 6.59 -5.17
CA TYR A 100 -23.06 7.20 -4.16
C TYR A 100 -22.22 8.32 -4.79
N ASN A 101 -22.17 9.49 -4.16
CA ASN A 101 -21.40 10.61 -4.67
C ASN A 101 -20.20 10.89 -3.76
N GLN A 102 -19.07 11.27 -4.35
CA GLN A 102 -17.88 11.70 -3.64
C GLN A 102 -17.30 12.93 -4.32
N VAL A 103 -16.84 13.90 -3.53
CA VAL A 103 -16.11 15.07 -4.02
C VAL A 103 -14.72 15.09 -3.43
N GLY A 104 -13.77 15.59 -4.20
CA GLY A 104 -12.36 15.52 -3.85
C GLY A 104 -11.47 15.95 -5.01
N TYR A 105 -10.29 15.37 -5.15
CA TYR A 105 -9.34 15.68 -6.20
C TYR A 105 -8.95 14.41 -6.96
N CYS A 106 -8.79 14.53 -8.27
CA CYS A 106 -8.08 13.51 -9.04
C CYS A 106 -6.58 13.58 -8.76
N ASP A 107 -5.85 12.54 -9.16
CA ASP A 107 -4.41 12.42 -8.92
C ASP A 107 -3.59 13.60 -9.46
N SER A 108 -3.90 14.09 -10.67
CA SER A 108 -3.20 15.24 -11.25
C SER A 108 -3.44 16.53 -10.45
N CYS A 109 -4.69 16.83 -10.11
CA CYS A 109 -5.03 18.04 -9.34
C CYS A 109 -4.54 17.98 -7.90
N PHE A 110 -4.53 16.79 -7.28
CA PHE A 110 -3.92 16.58 -5.97
C PHE A 110 -2.41 16.87 -6.02
N SER A 111 -1.71 16.32 -7.02
CA SER A 111 -0.27 16.50 -7.21
C SER A 111 0.10 17.96 -7.44
N GLU A 112 -0.68 18.68 -8.24
CA GLU A 112 -0.44 20.10 -8.53
C GLU A 112 -0.70 21.01 -7.32
N ARG A 113 -1.78 20.76 -6.56
CA ARG A 113 -2.26 21.71 -5.54
C ARG A 113 -1.89 21.36 -4.11
N LEU A 114 -1.87 20.08 -3.77
CA LEU A 114 -1.87 19.62 -2.39
C LEU A 114 -0.59 18.90 -2.00
N GLN A 115 0.13 18.29 -2.95
CA GLN A 115 1.35 17.51 -2.67
C GLN A 115 2.47 18.34 -2.00
N ASN A 116 2.59 19.61 -2.36
CA ASN A 116 3.61 20.53 -1.83
C ASN A 116 3.02 21.62 -0.93
N GLN A 117 1.77 21.46 -0.48
CA GLN A 117 1.12 22.46 0.35
C GLN A 117 1.80 22.53 1.73
N MET A 118 1.95 23.75 2.26
CA MET A 118 2.56 24.00 3.58
C MET A 118 1.60 23.89 4.76
N ASP A 119 0.34 23.48 4.54
CA ASP A 119 -0.55 23.17 5.66
C ASP A 119 0.01 21.96 6.42
N SER A 120 0.27 22.11 7.73
CA SER A 120 0.96 21.10 8.53
C SER A 120 0.24 19.74 8.51
N LYS A 121 -1.10 19.71 8.47
CA LYS A 121 -1.88 18.47 8.47
C LYS A 121 -1.79 17.76 7.12
N GLN A 122 -1.92 18.49 6.03
CA GLN A 122 -1.73 17.95 4.69
C GLN A 122 -0.28 17.50 4.47
N ALA A 123 0.70 18.27 4.95
CA ALA A 123 2.12 17.94 4.87
C ALA A 123 2.45 16.63 5.62
N ALA A 124 1.87 16.42 6.80
CA ALA A 124 2.02 15.16 7.54
C ALA A 124 1.52 13.95 6.75
N TYR A 125 0.34 14.05 6.13
CA TYR A 125 -0.17 13.00 5.24
C TYR A 125 0.73 12.77 4.02
N ASN A 126 1.19 13.85 3.37
CA ASN A 126 2.05 13.75 2.20
C ASN A 126 3.38 13.07 2.53
N LEU A 127 3.96 13.33 3.71
CA LEU A 127 5.15 12.62 4.19
C LEU A 127 4.88 11.13 4.42
N CYS A 128 3.71 10.76 4.97
CA CYS A 128 3.33 9.36 5.09
C CYS A 128 3.24 8.66 3.72
N ARG A 129 2.67 9.33 2.71
CA ARG A 129 2.67 8.80 1.33
C ARG A 129 4.08 8.64 0.77
N GLN A 130 4.95 9.63 0.98
CA GLN A 130 6.35 9.56 0.52
C GLN A 130 7.09 8.39 1.18
N ILE A 131 6.89 8.15 2.47
CA ILE A 131 7.45 6.99 3.17
C ILE A 131 6.93 5.68 2.56
N ASN A 132 5.62 5.55 2.35
CA ASN A 132 5.04 4.35 1.73
C ASN A 132 5.57 4.12 0.30
N GLN A 133 5.74 5.19 -0.48
CA GLN A 133 6.33 5.12 -1.82
C GLN A 133 7.81 4.72 -1.77
N LEU A 134 8.57 5.26 -0.82
CA LEU A 134 9.97 4.88 -0.57
C LEU A 134 10.08 3.39 -0.23
N ASP A 135 9.23 2.89 0.67
CA ASP A 135 9.17 1.48 1.05
C ASP A 135 8.93 0.58 -0.19
N LYS A 136 7.96 0.94 -1.06
CA LYS A 136 7.66 0.21 -2.30
C LYS A 136 8.80 0.24 -3.31
N GLN A 137 9.34 1.43 -3.58
CA GLN A 137 10.40 1.61 -4.57
C GLN A 137 11.69 0.92 -4.13
N PHE A 138 11.96 0.87 -2.83
CA PHE A 138 13.12 0.16 -2.28
C PHE A 138 13.12 -1.31 -2.66
N VAL A 139 11.99 -2.02 -2.49
CA VAL A 139 11.91 -3.45 -2.85
C VAL A 139 11.92 -3.66 -4.36
N LEU A 140 11.20 -2.82 -5.12
CA LEU A 140 11.17 -2.91 -6.59
C LEU A 140 12.56 -2.74 -7.21
N ASN A 141 13.37 -1.81 -6.71
CA ASN A 141 14.68 -1.50 -7.25
C ASN A 141 15.79 -2.41 -6.70
N ALA A 142 15.56 -3.12 -5.58
CA ALA A 142 16.52 -4.02 -4.97
C ALA A 142 16.96 -5.16 -5.93
N VAL A 143 16.04 -5.66 -6.77
CA VAL A 143 16.34 -6.75 -7.72
C VAL A 143 17.53 -6.40 -8.61
N ALA A 144 17.59 -5.17 -9.12
CA ALA A 144 18.67 -4.73 -10.00
C ALA A 144 20.01 -4.65 -9.26
N VAL A 145 20.02 -4.24 -7.99
CA VAL A 145 21.23 -4.22 -7.16
C VAL A 145 21.71 -5.64 -6.89
N MET A 146 20.81 -6.55 -6.55
CA MET A 146 21.11 -7.95 -6.27
C MET A 146 21.65 -8.66 -7.52
N ASP A 147 21.08 -8.40 -8.69
CA ASP A 147 21.57 -8.89 -9.99
C ASP A 147 23.01 -8.45 -10.26
N GLN A 148 23.30 -7.16 -10.06
CA GLN A 148 24.64 -6.60 -10.27
C GLN A 148 25.67 -7.23 -9.34
N VAL A 149 25.31 -7.51 -8.09
CA VAL A 149 26.19 -8.19 -7.13
C VAL A 149 26.54 -9.59 -7.60
N VAL A 150 25.55 -10.37 -8.03
CA VAL A 150 25.81 -11.73 -8.55
C VAL A 150 26.73 -11.67 -9.77
N LEU A 151 26.46 -10.79 -10.73
CA LEU A 151 27.29 -10.65 -11.93
C LEU A 151 28.72 -10.25 -11.58
N LYS A 152 28.90 -9.26 -10.69
CA LYS A 152 30.22 -8.81 -10.23
C LYS A 152 30.98 -9.94 -9.51
N TRP A 153 30.30 -10.72 -8.69
CA TRP A 153 30.91 -11.87 -8.02
C TRP A 153 31.33 -12.95 -9.03
N LEU A 154 30.47 -13.30 -9.99
CA LEU A 154 30.82 -14.24 -11.07
C LEU A 154 32.02 -13.74 -11.87
N GLU A 155 32.04 -12.46 -12.25
CA GLU A 155 33.18 -11.85 -12.94
C GLU A 155 34.48 -11.91 -12.13
N SER A 156 34.43 -11.94 -10.80
CA SER A 156 35.62 -12.08 -9.96
C SER A 156 36.22 -13.49 -10.01
N ILE A 157 35.43 -14.50 -10.40
CA ILE A 157 35.85 -15.90 -10.54
C ILE A 157 36.49 -16.09 -11.92
N LYS A 158 37.81 -16.29 -11.92
CA LYS A 158 38.65 -16.40 -13.13
C LYS A 158 39.09 -17.82 -13.47
N SER A 159 38.96 -18.78 -12.56
CA SER A 159 39.28 -20.19 -12.83
C SER A 159 38.37 -21.13 -12.04
N LEU A 160 38.30 -22.40 -12.48
CA LEU A 160 37.52 -23.44 -11.80
C LEU A 160 38.09 -23.80 -10.42
N GLU A 161 39.40 -23.61 -10.18
CA GLU A 161 39.96 -23.89 -8.85
C GLU A 161 39.35 -22.99 -7.77
N GLN A 162 39.03 -21.73 -8.10
CA GLN A 162 38.37 -20.80 -7.17
C GLN A 162 36.95 -21.24 -6.80
N LEU A 163 36.34 -22.13 -7.57
CA LEU A 163 35.02 -22.68 -7.26
C LEU A 163 35.06 -23.89 -6.33
N THR A 164 36.23 -24.50 -6.14
CA THR A 164 36.38 -25.70 -5.29
C THR A 164 36.15 -25.43 -3.80
N GLU A 165 36.17 -24.17 -3.39
CA GLU A 165 35.86 -23.72 -2.03
C GLU A 165 34.35 -23.72 -1.74
N TYR A 166 33.50 -23.81 -2.76
CA TYR A 166 32.05 -23.76 -2.64
C TYR A 166 31.39 -25.14 -2.80
N ASP A 167 30.34 -25.39 -2.01
CA ASP A 167 29.48 -26.56 -2.21
C ASP A 167 28.50 -26.32 -3.37
N LEU A 168 28.84 -26.83 -4.54
CA LEU A 168 28.01 -26.76 -5.75
C LEU A 168 27.21 -28.05 -6.01
N THR A 169 27.09 -28.94 -5.02
CA THR A 169 26.54 -30.29 -5.22
C THR A 169 25.01 -30.35 -5.24
N SER A 170 24.34 -29.29 -4.75
CA SER A 170 22.88 -29.25 -4.68
C SER A 170 22.34 -27.84 -4.98
N TYR A 171 21.08 -27.79 -5.45
CA TYR A 171 20.36 -26.54 -5.65
C TYR A 171 20.31 -25.68 -4.38
N LEU A 172 20.09 -26.30 -3.20
CA LEU A 172 20.03 -25.58 -1.93
C LEU A 172 21.38 -24.97 -1.56
N SER A 173 22.47 -25.72 -1.73
CA SER A 173 23.82 -25.22 -1.46
C SER A 173 24.16 -24.02 -2.37
N ILE A 174 23.86 -24.13 -3.66
CA ILE A 174 24.06 -23.04 -4.63
C ILE A 174 23.23 -21.81 -4.25
N ARG A 175 21.96 -22.02 -3.89
CA ARG A 175 21.07 -20.94 -3.45
C ARG A 175 21.61 -20.25 -2.20
N GLU A 176 22.11 -21.00 -1.22
CA GLU A 176 22.69 -20.46 0.01
C GLU A 176 23.95 -19.64 -0.27
N ILE A 177 24.83 -20.12 -1.16
CA ILE A 177 26.04 -19.39 -1.59
C ILE A 177 25.65 -18.05 -2.22
N LEU A 178 24.79 -18.08 -3.25
CA LEU A 178 24.38 -16.88 -3.96
C LEU A 178 23.64 -15.90 -3.03
N SER A 179 22.82 -16.42 -2.12
CA SER A 179 22.15 -15.58 -1.11
C SER A 179 23.16 -14.94 -0.14
N THR A 180 24.20 -15.68 0.25
CA THR A 180 25.25 -15.16 1.14
C THR A 180 26.10 -14.10 0.45
N VAL A 181 26.44 -14.32 -0.81
CA VAL A 181 27.14 -13.35 -1.68
C VAL A 181 26.35 -12.05 -1.74
N ILE A 182 25.05 -12.11 -2.03
CA ILE A 182 24.19 -10.92 -2.06
C ILE A 182 24.08 -10.26 -0.68
N ALA A 183 23.78 -11.05 0.36
CA ALA A 183 23.48 -10.52 1.68
C ALA A 183 24.66 -9.79 2.35
N SER A 184 25.89 -10.16 1.95
CA SER A 184 27.13 -9.66 2.54
C SER A 184 27.84 -8.61 1.68
N ASP A 185 27.34 -8.32 0.47
CA ASP A 185 27.98 -7.38 -0.44
C ASP A 185 27.77 -5.91 -0.01
N GLU A 186 28.83 -5.12 -0.16
CA GLU A 186 28.84 -3.71 0.21
C GLU A 186 27.82 -2.88 -0.58
N ALA A 187 27.56 -3.20 -1.86
CA ALA A 187 26.57 -2.49 -2.66
C ALA A 187 25.16 -2.65 -2.09
N VAL A 188 24.81 -3.84 -1.59
CA VAL A 188 23.54 -4.10 -0.90
C VAL A 188 23.48 -3.37 0.44
N ALA A 189 24.57 -3.40 1.21
CA ALA A 189 24.64 -2.65 2.47
C ALA A 189 24.48 -1.13 2.25
N ASN A 190 25.12 -0.57 1.23
CA ASN A 190 25.03 0.85 0.86
C ASN A 190 23.63 1.22 0.35
N TYR A 191 22.99 0.33 -0.40
CA TYR A 191 21.62 0.49 -0.87
C TYR A 191 20.64 0.57 0.30
N ILE A 192 20.72 -0.38 1.25
CA ILE A 192 19.94 -0.36 2.49
C ILE A 192 20.25 0.88 3.32
N GLY A 193 21.51 1.26 3.46
CA GLY A 193 21.94 2.45 4.21
C GLY A 193 21.30 3.73 3.66
N SER A 194 21.29 3.88 2.33
CA SER A 194 20.69 5.03 1.64
C SER A 194 19.17 5.12 1.88
N TYR A 195 18.49 3.97 1.86
CA TYR A 195 17.07 3.88 2.20
C TYR A 195 16.80 4.28 3.66
N LYS A 196 17.59 3.75 4.61
CA LYS A 196 17.45 4.07 6.03
C LYS A 196 17.68 5.55 6.33
N MET A 197 18.62 6.20 5.63
CA MET A 197 18.84 7.64 5.74
C MET A 197 17.62 8.44 5.28
N GLN A 198 17.07 8.14 4.10
CA GLN A 198 15.87 8.82 3.58
C GLN A 198 14.66 8.59 4.49
N PHE A 199 14.46 7.35 4.95
CA PHE A 199 13.39 7.03 5.89
C PHE A 199 13.51 7.82 7.20
N ALA A 200 14.73 7.92 7.76
CA ALA A 200 14.98 8.67 8.99
C ALA A 200 14.69 10.17 8.81
N GLU A 201 15.12 10.76 7.68
CA GLU A 201 14.85 12.17 7.37
C GLU A 201 13.34 12.45 7.27
N LEU A 202 12.60 11.63 6.51
CA LEU A 202 11.15 11.77 6.35
C LEU A 202 10.43 11.58 7.69
N THR A 203 10.84 10.59 8.48
CA THR A 203 10.27 10.31 9.80
C THR A 203 10.53 11.46 10.78
N GLN A 204 11.72 12.05 10.76
CA GLN A 204 12.04 13.20 11.60
C GLN A 204 11.15 14.42 11.25
N ARG A 205 10.95 14.69 9.96
CA ARG A 205 10.07 15.77 9.52
C ARG A 205 8.61 15.52 9.90
N LEU A 206 8.15 14.28 9.72
CA LEU A 206 6.79 13.88 10.06
C LEU A 206 6.53 13.99 11.56
N THR A 207 7.42 13.45 12.39
CA THR A 207 7.31 13.54 13.86
C THR A 207 7.29 14.99 14.33
N GLY A 208 8.08 15.88 13.72
CA GLY A 208 7.99 17.32 13.97
C GLY A 208 6.58 17.89 13.78
N TYR A 209 5.89 17.55 12.68
CA TYR A 209 4.49 17.97 12.49
C TYR A 209 3.54 17.31 13.50
N LEU A 210 3.71 16.02 13.79
CA LEU A 210 2.85 15.28 14.71
C LEU A 210 2.95 15.80 16.17
N ASP A 211 4.10 16.35 16.56
CA ASP A 211 4.31 16.93 17.89
C ASP A 211 3.61 18.28 18.05
N GLU A 212 3.39 19.02 16.96
CA GLU A 212 2.63 20.29 16.97
C GLU A 212 1.10 20.07 17.08
N PHE A 213 0.62 18.85 16.81
CA PHE A 213 -0.80 18.55 16.86
C PHE A 213 -1.27 18.31 18.29
N ASN A 214 -2.11 19.23 18.79
CA ASN A 214 -2.73 19.12 20.12
C ASN A 214 -3.73 17.95 20.22
N ASP A 215 -4.47 17.68 19.13
CA ASP A 215 -5.46 16.61 19.08
C ASP A 215 -4.88 15.34 18.46
N ASN A 216 -5.29 14.17 18.96
CA ASN A 216 -4.95 12.88 18.34
C ASN A 216 -5.62 12.70 16.96
N LYS A 217 -6.56 13.55 16.59
CA LYS A 217 -7.31 13.46 15.34
C LYS A 217 -7.13 14.74 14.53
N PHE A 218 -6.84 14.59 13.25
CA PHE A 218 -6.78 15.70 12.32
C PHE A 218 -7.38 15.33 10.97
N THR A 219 -7.70 16.33 10.17
CA THR A 219 -8.31 16.15 8.86
C THR A 219 -7.29 16.50 7.78
N ALA A 220 -7.21 15.67 6.73
CA ALA A 220 -6.42 15.93 5.53
C ALA A 220 -7.15 15.36 4.31
N ILE A 221 -6.69 15.75 3.12
CA ILE A 221 -7.12 15.15 1.85
C ILE A 221 -6.29 13.90 1.58
N VAL A 222 -6.94 12.74 1.59
CA VAL A 222 -6.33 11.41 1.55
C VAL A 222 -6.74 10.67 0.28
N GLY A 223 -5.77 10.14 -0.44
CA GLY A 223 -5.93 9.25 -1.58
C GLY A 223 -6.45 7.88 -1.15
N LYS A 224 -7.51 7.44 -1.82
CA LYS A 224 -8.06 6.08 -1.72
C LYS A 224 -8.12 5.48 -3.12
N PRO A 225 -7.57 4.27 -3.34
CA PRO A 225 -7.75 3.57 -4.60
C PRO A 225 -9.24 3.39 -4.93
N LEU A 226 -9.60 3.49 -6.20
CA LEU A 226 -10.98 3.30 -6.66
C LEU A 226 -11.35 1.82 -6.83
N ASN A 227 -10.35 0.94 -6.97
CA ASN A 227 -10.49 -0.50 -7.17
C ASN A 227 -10.55 -1.32 -5.88
N ILE A 228 -10.54 -0.66 -4.71
CA ILE A 228 -10.75 -1.31 -3.41
C ILE A 228 -12.18 -1.08 -2.92
N TYR A 229 -12.60 -1.91 -1.98
CA TYR A 229 -13.94 -1.82 -1.41
C TYR A 229 -14.22 -0.46 -0.75
N GLU A 230 -15.49 -0.04 -0.77
CA GLU A 230 -15.99 1.12 -0.04
C GLU A 230 -16.75 0.66 1.20
N SER A 231 -16.42 1.22 2.37
CA SER A 231 -17.19 0.97 3.59
C SER A 231 -18.24 2.05 3.80
N LEU A 232 -19.46 1.63 4.11
CA LEU A 232 -20.64 2.47 4.30
C LEU A 232 -20.93 2.74 5.79
N ALA A 233 -19.97 2.45 6.67
CA ALA A 233 -20.08 2.61 8.11
C ALA A 233 -18.72 3.01 8.71
N ASP A 234 -18.74 3.91 9.70
CA ASP A 234 -17.50 4.43 10.30
C ASP A 234 -16.88 3.49 11.35
N ASP A 235 -17.69 2.62 11.96
CA ASP A 235 -17.31 1.80 13.10
C ASP A 235 -17.30 0.30 12.83
N ILE A 236 -17.95 -0.14 11.76
CA ILE A 236 -18.14 -1.56 11.43
C ILE A 236 -17.74 -1.81 9.98
N TYR A 237 -16.87 -2.79 9.78
CA TYR A 237 -16.64 -3.42 8.48
C TYR A 237 -17.28 -4.81 8.50
N ASN A 238 -18.22 -5.10 7.61
CA ASN A 238 -18.78 -6.44 7.43
C ASN A 238 -19.37 -6.60 6.02
N GLU A 239 -19.76 -7.82 5.64
CA GLU A 239 -20.32 -8.15 4.33
C GLU A 239 -21.58 -7.35 3.96
N TYR A 240 -22.29 -6.80 4.95
CA TYR A 240 -23.51 -6.01 4.75
C TYR A 240 -23.25 -4.52 4.56
N THR A 241 -22.07 -4.01 4.91
CA THR A 241 -21.75 -2.57 4.96
C THR A 241 -20.68 -2.17 3.95
N VAL A 242 -20.36 -3.05 3.01
CA VAL A 242 -19.25 -2.87 2.06
C VAL A 242 -19.70 -3.05 0.63
N LEU A 243 -19.09 -2.28 -0.26
CA LEU A 243 -19.29 -2.37 -1.70
C LEU A 243 -17.96 -2.74 -2.35
N PHE A 244 -17.97 -3.76 -3.20
CA PHE A 244 -16.79 -4.18 -3.94
C PHE A 244 -16.86 -3.67 -5.38
N PRO A 245 -15.88 -2.88 -5.86
CA PRO A 245 -15.79 -2.49 -7.25
C PRO A 245 -15.74 -3.69 -8.20
N VAL A 246 -16.24 -3.51 -9.42
CA VAL A 246 -16.05 -4.51 -10.49
C VAL A 246 -14.56 -4.64 -10.83
N GLU A 247 -14.12 -5.82 -11.29
CA GLU A 247 -12.70 -6.07 -11.62
C GLU A 247 -12.13 -5.11 -12.68
N SER A 248 -12.98 -4.59 -13.57
CA SER A 248 -12.61 -3.63 -14.61
C SER A 248 -12.43 -2.19 -14.11
N THR A 249 -12.59 -1.94 -12.81
CA THR A 249 -12.46 -0.59 -12.24
C THR A 249 -11.03 -0.06 -12.43
N LEU A 250 -10.92 1.21 -12.81
CA LEU A 250 -9.64 1.86 -13.05
C LEU A 250 -8.75 1.81 -11.79
N ASP A 251 -7.48 1.47 -11.99
CA ASP A 251 -6.44 1.51 -10.95
C ASP A 251 -5.95 2.96 -10.76
N LEU A 252 -6.81 3.78 -10.15
CA LEU A 252 -6.58 5.20 -9.86
C LEU A 252 -6.88 5.48 -8.40
N GLU A 253 -6.21 6.48 -7.82
CA GLU A 253 -6.56 7.03 -6.51
C GLU A 253 -7.47 8.25 -6.67
N PHE A 254 -8.48 8.36 -5.81
CA PHE A 254 -9.28 9.55 -5.65
C PHE A 254 -9.09 10.12 -4.23
N TYR A 255 -8.88 11.43 -4.16
CA TYR A 255 -8.40 12.08 -2.95
C TYR A 255 -9.52 12.87 -2.30
N SER A 256 -9.95 12.47 -1.10
CA SER A 256 -11.02 13.17 -0.39
C SER A 256 -10.68 13.43 1.05
N GLU A 257 -11.42 14.33 1.68
CA GLU A 257 -11.29 14.62 3.10
C GLU A 257 -11.47 13.35 3.94
N SER A 258 -10.57 13.14 4.90
CA SER A 258 -10.61 12.03 5.85
C SER A 258 -10.07 12.45 7.21
N GLN A 259 -10.64 11.91 8.29
CA GLN A 259 -10.12 12.06 9.65
C GLN A 259 -9.07 10.99 9.91
N ILE A 260 -7.86 11.43 10.25
CA ILE A 260 -6.69 10.58 10.54
C ILE A 260 -6.40 10.62 12.04
N GLN A 261 -5.96 9.49 12.59
CA GLN A 261 -5.50 9.38 13.98
C GLN A 261 -3.98 9.38 14.05
N LYS A 262 -3.39 10.22 14.89
CA LYS A 262 -1.93 10.35 15.07
C LYS A 262 -1.32 9.04 15.55
N ASP A 263 -1.94 8.38 16.52
CA ASP A 263 -1.45 7.09 17.03
C ASP A 263 -1.33 6.01 15.94
N ARG A 264 -2.22 6.05 14.94
CA ARG A 264 -2.14 5.12 13.80
C ARG A 264 -0.95 5.43 12.88
N ILE A 265 -0.61 6.71 12.71
CA ILE A 265 0.61 7.10 11.99
C ILE A 265 1.84 6.63 12.76
N ILE A 266 1.88 6.82 14.08
CA ILE A 266 2.98 6.34 14.92
C ILE A 266 3.14 4.83 14.76
N MET A 267 2.05 4.07 14.82
CA MET A 267 2.05 2.63 14.56
C MET A 267 2.64 2.28 13.18
N PHE A 268 2.36 3.05 12.12
CA PHE A 268 2.96 2.87 10.80
C PHE A 268 4.48 3.12 10.79
N LEU A 269 4.95 4.12 11.53
CA LEU A 269 6.37 4.45 11.64
C LEU A 269 7.15 3.40 12.44
N GLU A 270 6.52 2.79 13.43
CA GLU A 270 7.12 1.75 14.29
C GLU A 270 7.18 0.37 13.63
N GLN A 271 6.57 0.19 12.45
CA GLN A 271 6.64 -1.08 11.73
C GLN A 271 8.07 -1.46 11.37
N ILE A 272 8.36 -2.76 11.48
CA ILE A 272 9.63 -3.35 11.07
C ILE A 272 9.85 -3.07 9.58
N ARG A 273 11.07 -2.67 9.23
CA ARG A 273 11.54 -2.44 7.86
C ARG A 273 12.79 -3.26 7.57
N ILE A 274 13.15 -3.33 6.30
CA ILE A 274 14.35 -4.04 5.86
C ILE A 274 15.60 -3.27 6.34
N ASP A 275 16.46 -3.97 7.08
CA ASP A 275 17.61 -3.36 7.76
C ASP A 275 18.95 -4.05 7.47
N HIS A 276 18.95 -5.19 6.77
CA HIS A 276 20.15 -5.91 6.32
C HIS A 276 19.84 -6.81 5.11
N GLY A 277 20.89 -7.25 4.40
CA GLY A 277 20.78 -8.01 3.14
C GLY A 277 20.02 -9.33 3.27
N GLY A 278 20.15 -10.02 4.40
CA GLY A 278 19.40 -11.26 4.67
C GLY A 278 17.88 -11.05 4.63
N ARG A 279 17.36 -10.01 5.31
CA ARG A 279 15.94 -9.64 5.22
C ARG A 279 15.54 -9.16 3.83
N LEU A 280 16.42 -8.46 3.12
CA LEU A 280 16.14 -8.02 1.75
C LEU A 280 15.88 -9.22 0.83
N ILE A 281 16.71 -10.26 0.90
CA ILE A 281 16.54 -11.47 0.09
C ILE A 281 15.27 -12.23 0.49
N GLN A 282 14.94 -12.28 1.78
CA GLN A 282 13.69 -12.89 2.25
C GLN A 282 12.46 -12.18 1.70
N GLU A 283 12.52 -10.84 1.59
CA GLU A 283 11.42 -10.03 1.09
C GLU A 283 11.30 -10.07 -0.45
N VAL A 284 12.40 -9.84 -1.16
CA VAL A 284 12.43 -9.79 -2.64
C VAL A 284 12.29 -11.19 -3.23
N GLY A 285 12.80 -12.20 -2.53
CA GLY A 285 12.88 -13.58 -3.01
C GLY A 285 14.18 -13.88 -3.76
N PHE A 286 14.42 -15.18 -3.94
CA PHE A 286 15.53 -15.70 -4.72
C PHE A 286 15.11 -15.87 -6.18
N ALA A 287 15.98 -15.49 -7.12
CA ALA A 287 15.70 -15.63 -8.55
C ALA A 287 16.54 -16.74 -9.19
N ASP A 288 15.88 -17.74 -9.79
CA ASP A 288 16.54 -18.90 -10.42
C ASP A 288 17.50 -18.52 -11.55
N LYS A 289 17.30 -17.35 -12.19
CA LYS A 289 18.22 -16.79 -13.20
C LYS A 289 19.66 -16.65 -12.68
N TRP A 290 19.86 -16.46 -11.38
CA TRP A 290 21.21 -16.35 -10.81
C TRP A 290 21.96 -17.69 -10.87
N ILE A 291 21.24 -18.81 -10.74
CA ILE A 291 21.80 -20.15 -10.91
C ILE A 291 22.17 -20.37 -12.37
N GLU A 292 21.29 -19.98 -13.30
CA GLU A 292 21.59 -20.06 -14.74
C GLU A 292 22.85 -19.25 -15.09
N TRP A 293 23.02 -18.06 -14.51
CA TRP A 293 24.24 -17.26 -14.70
C TRP A 293 25.49 -17.95 -14.19
N LEU A 294 25.42 -18.55 -12.99
CA LEU A 294 26.53 -19.33 -12.44
C LEU A 294 26.89 -20.50 -13.35
N VAL A 295 25.91 -21.31 -13.76
CA VAL A 295 26.12 -22.47 -14.66
C VAL A 295 26.76 -22.05 -15.97
N ASN A 296 26.24 -20.97 -16.59
CA ASN A 296 26.82 -20.43 -17.82
C ASN A 296 28.24 -19.89 -17.63
N HIS A 297 28.55 -19.33 -16.47
CA HIS A 297 29.90 -18.87 -16.13
C HIS A 297 30.88 -20.04 -15.96
N VAL A 298 30.48 -21.10 -15.25
CA VAL A 298 31.28 -22.32 -15.11
C VAL A 298 31.59 -22.94 -16.47
N ALA A 299 30.58 -23.08 -17.34
CA ALA A 299 30.77 -23.62 -18.69
C ALA A 299 31.77 -22.83 -19.54
N LYS A 300 31.84 -21.50 -19.36
CA LYS A 300 32.84 -20.64 -20.04
C LYS A 300 34.27 -20.81 -19.50
N LEU A 301 34.41 -21.23 -18.24
CA LEU A 301 35.72 -21.49 -17.63
C LEU A 301 36.25 -22.89 -18.01
N GLU A 302 35.37 -23.82 -18.41
CA GLU A 302 35.73 -25.15 -18.92
C GLU A 302 36.18 -25.14 -20.40
N SER A 303 35.75 -24.13 -21.17
CA SER A 303 36.05 -23.97 -22.61
C SER A 303 37.35 -23.24 -22.88
#